data_AF-A0A6A5A893-F1
#
_entry.id   AF-A0A6A5A893-F1
#
_cell.length_a   1.000
_cell.length_b   1.000
_cell.length_c   1.000
_cell.angle_alpha   90.00
_cell.angle_beta   90.00
_cell.angle_gamma   90.00
#
_symmetry.space_group_name_H-M   'P 1'
#
loop_
_entity.id
_entity.type
_entity.pdbx_description
1 polymer ?
#
loop_
_entity_poly.entity_id
_entity_poly.type
_entity_poly.pdbx_seq_one_letter_code
_entity_poly.pdbx_strand_id
1 'polypeptide(L)'
;MAFSSESGVSTNLKFSKGWLHKLQRKHGFTSKVQHGEAGSTPQALVDTGRAQMLDITAGYSPVNVFNMDETSFFYCLSPHRSITRNRVPGTKKSKKRITLALTTNATGTDMIDPLFIGTAAKPRCFSGATGADLGFDYQSSKKAWMNGVIFNKYLTALDEKMVEQDRKILMLVDNA
;
A
#
# COMPACT_ATOMS: atom_id res chain seq x y z
N MET A 1 -36.27 28.06 -21.67
CA MET A 1 -36.39 26.95 -22.64
C MET A 1 -36.31 25.66 -21.84
N ALA A 2 -37.41 24.93 -21.79
CA ALA A 2 -37.55 23.69 -21.03
C ALA A 2 -36.72 22.58 -21.65
N PHE A 3 -36.05 21.77 -20.82
CA PHE A 3 -35.71 20.40 -21.17
C PHE A 3 -36.63 19.47 -20.37
N SER A 4 -37.33 18.64 -21.14
CA SER A 4 -38.44 17.80 -20.77
C SER A 4 -38.02 16.62 -19.88
N SER A 5 -39.00 16.13 -19.13
CA SER A 5 -38.99 15.02 -18.19
C SER A 5 -38.91 13.61 -18.83
N GLU A 6 -38.65 12.64 -17.95
CA GLU A 6 -38.79 11.17 -18.07
C GLU A 6 -37.63 10.43 -18.76
N SER A 7 -36.91 9.55 -18.06
CA SER A 7 -37.45 8.26 -17.62
C SER A 7 -36.68 7.70 -16.43
N GLY A 8 -37.40 7.31 -15.38
CA GLY A 8 -36.84 6.53 -14.28
C GLY A 8 -36.50 5.11 -14.74
N VAL A 9 -35.22 4.75 -14.67
CA VAL A 9 -34.82 3.33 -14.64
C VAL A 9 -33.96 3.14 -13.40
N SER A 10 -34.57 2.67 -12.33
CA SER A 10 -33.86 1.98 -11.26
C SER A 10 -33.32 0.67 -11.83
N THR A 11 -32.09 0.69 -12.34
CA THR A 11 -31.41 -0.53 -12.77
C THR A 11 -30.92 -1.29 -11.54
N ASN A 12 -31.83 -1.99 -10.88
CA ASN A 12 -31.47 -2.97 -9.87
C ASN A 12 -30.88 -4.21 -10.58
N LEU A 13 -29.61 -4.11 -10.99
CA LEU A 13 -28.85 -5.15 -11.67
C LEU A 13 -28.71 -6.37 -10.76
N LYS A 14 -29.62 -7.35 -10.91
CA LYS A 14 -29.53 -8.65 -10.24
C LYS A 14 -28.72 -9.63 -11.10
N PHE A 15 -27.44 -9.75 -10.79
CA PHE A 15 -26.62 -10.82 -11.36
C PHE A 15 -27.00 -12.18 -10.74
N SER A 16 -27.19 -13.20 -11.58
CA SER A 16 -27.39 -14.55 -11.08
C SER A 16 -26.12 -15.04 -10.38
N LYS A 17 -26.27 -15.85 -9.32
CA LYS A 17 -25.13 -16.58 -8.77
C LYS A 17 -24.70 -17.61 -9.82
N GLY A 18 -23.70 -17.23 -10.61
CA GLY A 18 -23.29 -17.90 -11.84
C GLY A 18 -22.71 -19.31 -11.64
N TRP A 19 -22.09 -19.83 -12.69
CA TRP A 19 -21.56 -21.20 -12.74
C TRP A 19 -20.74 -21.59 -11.50
N LEU A 20 -19.86 -20.71 -11.03
CA LEU A 20 -19.00 -20.96 -9.86
C LEU A 20 -19.80 -21.26 -8.58
N HIS A 21 -20.89 -20.55 -8.33
CA HIS A 21 -21.73 -20.78 -7.16
C HIS A 21 -22.51 -22.10 -7.26
N LYS A 22 -23.03 -22.45 -8.45
CA LYS A 22 -23.70 -23.74 -8.68
C LYS A 22 -22.72 -24.91 -8.55
N LEU A 23 -21.49 -24.74 -9.03
CA LEU A 23 -20.40 -25.70 -8.89
C LEU A 23 -20.01 -25.90 -7.42
N GLN A 24 -19.84 -24.81 -6.67
CA GLN A 24 -19.55 -24.83 -5.24
C GLN A 24 -20.61 -25.60 -4.46
N ARG A 25 -21.90 -25.33 -4.71
CA ARG A 25 -23.02 -26.08 -4.09
C ARG A 25 -23.05 -27.55 -4.50
N LYS A 26 -22.94 -27.86 -5.79
CA LYS A 26 -23.00 -29.24 -6.32
C LYS A 26 -21.88 -30.12 -5.74
N HIS A 27 -20.76 -29.51 -5.39
CA HIS A 27 -19.56 -30.20 -4.98
C HIS A 27 -19.16 -29.94 -3.52
N GLY A 28 -20.02 -29.30 -2.72
CA GLY A 28 -19.82 -29.08 -1.30
C GLY A 28 -18.65 -28.16 -0.95
N PHE A 29 -18.24 -27.26 -1.85
CA PHE A 29 -17.15 -26.33 -1.58
C PHE A 29 -17.64 -25.12 -0.76
N THR A 30 -16.93 -24.78 0.31
CA THR A 30 -17.23 -23.61 1.16
C THR A 30 -16.04 -22.66 1.22
N SER A 31 -16.31 -21.35 1.13
CA SER A 31 -15.28 -20.31 1.26
C SER A 31 -15.04 -19.96 2.72
N LYS A 32 -13.84 -20.22 3.25
CA LYS A 32 -13.49 -19.95 4.66
C LYS A 32 -12.53 -18.77 4.76
N VAL A 33 -12.91 -17.73 5.51
CA VAL A 33 -12.04 -16.58 5.81
C VAL A 33 -11.00 -17.03 6.82
N GLN A 34 -9.75 -16.59 6.70
CA GLN A 34 -8.88 -16.56 7.88
C GLN A 34 -8.78 -15.12 8.36
N HIS A 35 -9.08 -14.92 9.64
CA HIS A 35 -8.98 -13.62 10.28
C HIS A 35 -7.50 -13.22 10.40
N GLY A 36 -7.17 -12.00 10.00
CA GLY A 36 -5.95 -11.32 10.43
C GLY A 36 -6.21 -10.62 11.76
N GLU A 37 -5.17 -10.45 12.57
CA GLU A 37 -5.24 -9.71 13.83
C GLU A 37 -5.61 -8.25 13.56
N ALA A 38 -6.88 -7.93 13.71
CA ALA A 38 -7.35 -6.58 13.99
C ALA A 38 -8.04 -6.67 15.36
N GLY A 39 -7.26 -6.53 16.41
CA GLY A 39 -7.76 -6.68 17.78
C GLY A 39 -6.84 -6.03 18.80
N SER A 40 -7.42 -5.06 19.51
CA SER A 40 -7.02 -4.59 20.85
C SER A 40 -5.92 -3.54 20.97
N THR A 41 -6.17 -2.32 20.47
CA THR A 41 -5.62 -1.12 21.13
C THR A 41 -6.74 -0.41 21.90
N PRO A 42 -6.63 -0.25 23.24
CA PRO A 42 -7.58 0.53 24.04
C PRO A 42 -7.74 1.96 23.52
N GLN A 43 -8.98 2.45 23.45
CA GLN A 43 -9.28 3.81 22.95
C GLN A 43 -8.51 4.91 23.70
N ALA A 44 -8.33 4.76 25.01
CA ALA A 44 -7.58 5.71 25.83
C ALA A 44 -6.09 5.84 25.41
N LEU A 45 -5.47 4.75 24.93
CA LEU A 45 -4.10 4.80 24.40
C LEU A 45 -4.05 5.52 23.05
N VAL A 46 -5.08 5.34 22.22
CA VAL A 46 -5.21 6.06 20.94
C VAL A 46 -5.36 7.56 21.19
N ASP A 47 -6.18 7.95 22.16
CA ASP A 47 -6.40 9.37 22.47
C ASP A 47 -5.14 10.03 23.05
N THR A 48 -4.42 9.32 23.92
CA THR A 48 -3.13 9.78 24.45
C THR A 48 -2.09 9.91 23.34
N GLY A 49 -1.98 8.91 22.46
CA GLY A 49 -1.06 8.92 21.33
C GLY A 49 -1.37 10.05 20.34
N ARG A 50 -2.65 10.34 20.09
CA ARG A 50 -3.06 11.50 19.27
C ARG A 50 -2.65 12.81 19.90
N ALA A 51 -2.85 12.99 21.20
CA ALA A 51 -2.43 14.21 21.90
C ALA A 51 -0.92 14.42 21.81
N GLN A 52 -0.13 13.37 22.00
CA GLN A 52 1.33 13.41 21.83
C GLN A 52 1.73 13.76 20.39
N MET A 53 1.06 13.17 19.40
CA MET A 53 1.34 13.49 18.00
C MET A 53 1.03 14.94 17.64
N LEU A 54 -0.06 15.49 18.17
CA LEU A 54 -0.40 16.89 17.99
C LEU A 54 0.64 17.81 18.63
N ASP A 55 1.16 17.45 19.81
CA ASP A 55 2.21 18.22 20.49
C ASP A 55 3.52 18.24 19.69
N ILE A 56 3.96 17.08 19.20
CA ILE A 56 5.17 16.95 18.35
C ILE A 56 5.01 17.75 17.04
N THR A 57 3.80 17.75 16.46
CA THR A 57 3.55 18.40 15.17
C THR A 57 3.20 19.88 15.28
N ALA A 58 2.97 20.41 16.50
CA ALA A 58 2.53 21.79 16.73
C ALA A 58 3.51 22.85 16.21
N GLY A 59 4.81 22.54 16.17
CA GLY A 59 5.85 23.44 15.65
C GLY A 59 5.92 23.56 14.13
N TYR A 60 5.12 22.76 13.41
CA TYR A 60 5.17 22.68 11.95
C TYR A 60 3.80 22.98 11.34
N SER A 61 3.80 23.71 10.22
CA SER A 61 2.59 23.83 9.40
C SER A 61 2.19 22.45 8.85
N PRO A 62 0.90 22.10 8.74
CA PRO A 62 0.46 20.81 8.19
C PRO A 62 1.01 20.50 6.80
N VAL A 63 1.28 21.52 5.99
CA VAL A 63 1.90 21.32 4.67
C VAL A 63 3.35 20.83 4.76
N ASN A 64 4.02 21.02 5.90
CA ASN A 64 5.40 20.61 6.18
C ASN A 64 5.49 19.39 7.11
N VAL A 65 4.36 18.80 7.51
CA VAL A 65 4.31 17.53 8.22
C VAL A 65 4.12 16.44 7.19
N PHE A 66 5.12 15.59 7.00
CA PHE A 66 5.09 14.46 6.07
C PHE A 66 4.94 13.15 6.82
N ASN A 67 4.28 12.19 6.17
CA ASN A 67 4.28 10.79 6.59
C ASN A 67 4.83 9.95 5.46
N MET A 68 5.74 9.03 5.79
CA MET A 68 6.26 8.01 4.89
C MET A 68 5.83 6.64 5.38
N ASP A 69 5.31 5.82 4.48
CA ASP A 69 4.92 4.44 4.78
C ASP A 69 5.26 3.48 3.63
N GLU A 70 5.45 2.21 3.98
CA GLU A 70 5.79 1.12 3.07
C GLU A 70 4.60 0.23 2.78
N THR A 71 4.30 0.02 1.50
CA THR A 71 3.31 -0.96 1.05
C THR A 71 3.93 -2.01 0.16
N SER A 72 3.53 -3.28 0.33
CA SER A 72 4.04 -4.41 -0.44
C SER A 72 2.98 -5.01 -1.35
N PHE A 73 3.23 -5.04 -2.65
CA PHE A 73 2.40 -5.73 -3.63
C PHE A 73 2.91 -7.15 -3.87
N PHE A 74 2.17 -8.15 -3.38
CA PHE A 74 2.52 -9.58 -3.54
C PHE A 74 1.91 -10.19 -4.82
N TYR A 75 2.57 -9.96 -5.95
CA TYR A 75 2.07 -10.34 -7.28
C TYR A 75 2.02 -11.85 -7.58
N CYS A 76 2.62 -12.70 -6.74
CA CYS A 76 2.52 -14.16 -6.86
C CYS A 76 1.74 -14.82 -5.71
N LEU A 77 1.07 -14.03 -4.87
CA LEU A 77 0.37 -14.56 -3.70
C LEU A 77 -0.89 -15.30 -4.14
N SER A 78 -1.02 -16.57 -3.75
CA SER A 78 -2.26 -17.30 -3.94
C SER A 78 -3.38 -16.70 -3.08
N PRO A 79 -4.64 -16.71 -3.57
CA PRO A 79 -5.78 -16.19 -2.83
C PRO A 79 -5.86 -16.78 -1.41
N HIS A 80 -6.27 -15.96 -0.45
CA HIS A 80 -6.39 -16.35 0.96
C HIS A 80 -7.44 -17.45 1.22
N ARG A 81 -8.33 -17.67 0.25
CA ARG A 81 -9.39 -18.69 0.28
C ARG A 81 -9.10 -19.75 -0.78
N SER A 82 -9.02 -21.00 -0.36
CA SER A 82 -9.05 -22.15 -1.27
C SER A 82 -10.46 -22.76 -1.29
N ILE A 83 -10.94 -23.09 -2.49
CA ILE A 83 -12.22 -23.76 -2.70
C ILE A 83 -11.92 -25.26 -2.78
N THR A 84 -12.02 -25.99 -1.67
CA THR A 84 -11.67 -27.42 -1.61
C THR A 84 -12.71 -28.23 -0.83
N ARG A 85 -12.88 -29.52 -1.17
CA ARG A 85 -13.79 -30.46 -0.47
C ARG A 85 -13.17 -30.97 0.83
N ASN A 86 -11.87 -31.29 0.76
CA ASN A 86 -11.07 -31.78 1.88
C ASN A 86 -10.06 -30.70 2.29
N ARG A 87 -9.59 -30.75 3.53
CA ARG A 87 -8.48 -29.90 3.99
C ARG A 87 -7.22 -30.29 3.23
N VAL A 88 -6.80 -29.44 2.29
CA VAL A 88 -5.54 -29.61 1.56
C VAL A 88 -4.43 -29.00 2.42
N PRO A 89 -3.25 -29.67 2.56
CA PRO A 89 -2.09 -29.06 3.20
C PRO A 89 -1.77 -27.71 2.55
N GLY A 90 -1.56 -26.67 3.36
CA GLY A 90 -1.24 -25.35 2.83
C GLY A 90 0.08 -25.38 2.06
N THR A 91 0.08 -24.94 0.80
CA THR A 91 1.32 -24.71 0.07
C THR A 91 2.01 -23.46 0.59
N LYS A 92 3.36 -23.45 0.59
CA LYS A 92 4.14 -22.28 0.98
C LYS A 92 3.79 -21.13 0.03
N LYS A 93 3.08 -20.13 0.56
CA LYS A 93 2.68 -18.93 -0.19
C LYS A 93 3.93 -18.24 -0.74
N SER A 94 3.92 -17.91 -2.03
CA SER A 94 4.97 -17.09 -2.62
C SER A 94 5.00 -15.72 -1.94
N LYS A 95 6.16 -15.33 -1.43
CA LYS A 95 6.40 -14.01 -0.83
C LYS A 95 7.07 -13.05 -1.82
N LYS A 96 7.03 -13.36 -3.12
CA LYS A 96 7.52 -12.45 -4.17
C LYS A 96 6.66 -11.20 -4.14
N ARG A 97 7.33 -10.05 -4.02
CA ARG A 97 6.70 -8.75 -3.86
C ARG A 97 7.54 -7.65 -4.50
N ILE A 98 6.87 -6.55 -4.77
CA ILE A 98 7.49 -5.25 -4.99
C ILE A 98 7.00 -4.38 -3.82
N THR A 99 7.92 -3.68 -3.17
CA THR A 99 7.59 -2.74 -2.10
C THR A 99 7.65 -1.33 -2.65
N LEU A 100 6.73 -0.48 -2.22
CA LEU A 100 6.70 0.94 -2.54
C LEU A 100 6.84 1.69 -1.23
N ALA A 101 7.75 2.66 -1.18
CA ALA A 101 7.72 3.69 -0.15
C ALA A 101 6.98 4.91 -0.71
N LEU A 102 5.94 5.33 0.00
CA LEU A 102 5.08 6.44 -0.36
C LEU A 102 5.19 7.52 0.70
N THR A 103 5.36 8.77 0.28
CA THR A 103 5.53 9.90 1.19
C THR A 103 4.67 11.07 0.76
N THR A 104 3.87 11.59 1.67
CA THR A 104 2.97 12.72 1.41
C THR A 104 2.85 13.61 2.63
N ASN A 105 2.52 14.88 2.42
CA ASN A 105 2.25 15.80 3.51
C ASN A 105 0.86 15.59 4.14
N ALA A 106 0.63 16.14 5.33
CA ALA A 106 -0.60 15.94 6.10
C ALA A 106 -1.85 16.52 5.40
N THR A 107 -1.67 17.44 4.46
CA THR A 107 -2.75 17.99 3.62
C THR A 107 -3.02 17.17 2.35
N GLY A 108 -2.12 16.23 1.99
CA GLY A 108 -2.19 15.44 0.76
C GLY A 108 -1.95 16.24 -0.52
N THR A 109 -1.43 17.46 -0.42
CA THR A 109 -1.19 18.36 -1.57
C THR A 109 0.19 18.17 -2.18
N ASP A 110 1.12 17.61 -1.42
CA ASP A 110 2.49 17.35 -1.84
C ASP A 110 2.79 15.87 -1.64
N MET A 111 3.20 15.21 -2.72
CA MET A 111 3.54 13.80 -2.74
C MET A 111 4.93 13.66 -3.36
N ILE A 112 5.82 12.98 -2.65
CA ILE A 112 7.15 12.65 -3.16
C ILE A 112 7.00 11.46 -4.10
N ASP A 113 7.80 11.45 -5.17
CA ASP A 113 7.79 10.36 -6.14
C ASP A 113 8.00 9.01 -5.44
N PRO A 114 7.17 7.99 -5.75
CA PRO A 114 7.29 6.70 -5.11
C PRO A 114 8.64 6.03 -5.36
N LEU A 115 9.23 5.50 -4.28
CA LEU A 115 10.41 4.64 -4.39
C LEU A 115 9.97 3.18 -4.50
N PHE A 116 10.36 2.52 -5.59
CA PHE A 116 10.12 1.10 -5.84
C PHE A 116 11.30 0.25 -5.35
N ILE A 117 11.01 -0.82 -4.62
CA ILE A 117 12.00 -1.76 -4.10
C ILE A 117 11.66 -3.17 -4.55
N GLY A 118 12.54 -3.74 -5.39
CA GLY A 118 12.44 -5.11 -5.86
C GLY A 118 13.56 -6.01 -5.33
N THR A 119 13.53 -7.29 -5.72
CA THR A 119 14.59 -8.24 -5.35
C THR A 119 15.80 -8.19 -6.28
N ALA A 120 15.59 -7.85 -7.55
CA ALA A 120 16.62 -7.90 -8.58
C ALA A 120 17.26 -6.52 -8.74
N ALA A 121 18.59 -6.44 -8.68
CA ALA A 121 19.30 -5.18 -8.94
C ALA A 121 19.09 -4.67 -10.37
N LYS A 122 18.99 -5.59 -11.34
CA LYS A 122 18.66 -5.30 -12.74
C LYS A 122 17.49 -6.18 -13.18
N PRO A 123 16.24 -5.73 -13.00
CA PRO A 123 15.06 -6.48 -13.43
C PRO A 123 15.08 -6.74 -14.94
N ARG A 124 14.83 -7.99 -15.34
CA ARG A 124 14.79 -8.35 -16.77
C ARG A 124 13.72 -7.58 -17.56
N CYS A 125 12.63 -7.20 -16.89
CA CYS A 125 11.55 -6.41 -17.50
C CYS A 125 11.96 -4.96 -17.82
N PHE A 126 13.12 -4.49 -17.36
CA PHE A 126 13.63 -3.17 -17.74
C PHE A 126 14.43 -3.20 -19.04
N SER A 127 14.62 -4.38 -19.66
CA SER A 127 15.30 -4.51 -20.95
C SER A 127 16.70 -3.87 -20.99
N GLY A 128 17.40 -3.86 -19.86
CA GLY A 128 18.74 -3.27 -19.72
C GLY A 128 18.75 -1.82 -19.23
N ALA A 129 17.61 -1.12 -19.23
CA ALA A 129 17.46 0.21 -18.67
C ALA A 129 17.46 0.20 -17.13
N THR A 130 17.75 1.35 -16.53
CA THR A 130 17.58 1.59 -15.09
C THR A 130 16.17 2.06 -14.78
N GLY A 131 15.77 2.09 -13.51
CA GLY A 131 14.50 2.71 -13.11
C GLY A 131 14.44 4.19 -13.51
N ALA A 132 15.55 4.92 -13.33
CA ALA A 132 15.65 6.33 -13.68
C ALA A 132 15.43 6.57 -15.18
N ASP A 133 16.00 5.73 -16.05
CA ASP A 133 15.76 5.79 -17.50
C ASP A 133 14.27 5.58 -17.88
N LEU A 134 13.53 4.87 -17.01
CA LEU A 134 12.11 4.62 -17.16
C LEU A 134 11.23 5.63 -16.39
N GLY A 135 11.84 6.62 -15.74
CA GLY A 135 11.14 7.70 -15.04
C GLY A 135 10.64 7.35 -13.63
N PHE A 136 11.25 6.38 -12.94
CA PHE A 136 10.90 6.08 -11.55
C PHE A 136 12.11 5.66 -10.70
N ASP A 137 12.04 5.94 -9.41
CA ASP A 137 13.10 5.55 -8.49
C ASP A 137 13.02 4.06 -8.15
N TYR A 138 14.10 3.35 -8.43
CA TYR A 138 14.21 1.92 -8.18
C TYR A 138 15.43 1.57 -7.34
N GLN A 139 15.21 0.79 -6.29
CA GLN A 139 16.24 0.18 -5.46
C GLN A 139 16.00 -1.34 -5.37
N SER A 140 17.04 -2.06 -4.94
CA SER A 140 16.92 -3.51 -4.76
C SER A 140 17.48 -3.98 -3.43
N SER A 141 16.80 -4.96 -2.84
CA SER A 141 17.28 -5.66 -1.65
C SER A 141 16.90 -7.13 -1.70
N LYS A 142 17.65 -7.99 -1.00
CA LYS A 142 17.43 -9.46 -1.04
C LYS A 142 15.99 -9.88 -0.72
N LYS A 143 15.28 -9.10 0.12
CA LYS A 143 13.90 -9.37 0.55
C LYS A 143 12.85 -8.46 -0.11
N ALA A 144 13.27 -7.59 -1.04
CA ALA A 144 12.47 -6.50 -1.59
C ALA A 144 11.82 -5.66 -0.48
N TRP A 145 12.59 -5.33 0.56
CA TRP A 145 12.22 -4.48 1.69
C TRP A 145 13.13 -3.27 1.76
N MET A 146 12.63 -2.19 2.35
CA MET A 146 13.49 -1.12 2.82
C MET A 146 14.51 -1.67 3.80
N ASN A 147 15.70 -1.08 3.77
CA ASN A 147 16.73 -1.31 4.76
C ASN A 147 17.40 0.04 5.04
N GLY A 148 18.21 0.11 6.10
CA GLY A 148 18.85 1.37 6.49
C GLY A 148 19.67 2.03 5.37
N VAL A 149 20.29 1.26 4.48
CA VAL A 149 21.07 1.83 3.35
C VAL A 149 20.16 2.49 2.33
N ILE A 150 19.06 1.82 1.95
CA ILE A 150 18.07 2.37 1.01
C ILE A 150 17.37 3.57 1.65
N PHE A 151 16.99 3.47 2.92
CA PHE A 151 16.31 4.52 3.66
C PHE A 151 17.19 5.77 3.81
N ASN A 152 18.46 5.62 4.19
CA ASN A 152 19.40 6.74 4.27
C ASN A 152 19.57 7.42 2.91
N LYS A 153 19.69 6.64 1.83
CA LYS A 153 19.77 7.22 0.48
C LYS A 153 18.51 8.01 0.12
N TYR A 154 17.34 7.46 0.44
CA TYR A 154 16.05 8.13 0.24
C TYR A 154 15.97 9.43 1.06
N LEU A 155 16.36 9.39 2.33
CA LEU A 155 16.41 10.56 3.22
C LEU A 155 17.33 11.65 2.69
N THR A 156 18.54 11.30 2.25
CA THR A 156 19.49 12.29 1.71
C THR A 156 18.92 12.98 0.47
N ALA A 157 18.35 12.24 -0.47
CA ALA A 157 17.73 12.81 -1.67
C ALA A 157 16.53 13.71 -1.33
N LEU A 158 15.73 13.32 -0.33
CA LEU A 158 14.61 14.13 0.15
C LEU A 158 15.11 15.41 0.82
N ASP A 159 16.14 15.33 1.67
CA ASP A 159 16.73 16.47 2.36
C ASP A 159 17.33 17.47 1.37
N GLU A 160 18.07 17.01 0.36
CA GLU A 160 18.59 17.83 -0.74
C GLU A 160 17.46 18.60 -1.43
N LYS A 161 16.36 17.93 -1.80
CA LYS A 161 15.18 18.55 -2.41
C LYS A 161 14.54 19.60 -1.49
N MET A 162 14.50 19.36 -0.18
CA MET A 162 13.92 20.31 0.78
C MET A 162 14.84 21.52 1.03
N VAL A 163 16.16 21.32 1.04
CA VAL A 163 17.15 22.40 1.11
C VAL A 163 17.07 23.30 -0.11
N GLU A 164 16.93 22.73 -1.31
CA GLU A 164 16.72 23.51 -2.56
C GLU A 164 15.47 24.39 -2.51
N GLN A 165 14.47 23.99 -1.73
CA GLN A 165 13.22 24.73 -1.52
C GLN A 165 13.25 25.69 -0.32
N ASP A 166 14.38 25.81 0.38
CA ASP A 166 14.51 26.49 1.69
C ASP A 166 13.41 26.06 2.68
N ARG A 167 13.12 24.75 2.69
CA ARG A 167 11.98 24.18 3.39
C ARG A 167 12.43 23.24 4.50
N LYS A 168 11.87 23.44 5.69
CA LYS A 168 12.03 22.52 6.82
C LYS A 168 10.76 21.72 7.00
N ILE A 169 10.91 20.40 7.05
CA ILE A 169 9.80 19.47 7.23
C ILE A 169 9.98 18.63 8.50
N LEU A 170 8.86 18.17 9.05
CA LEU A 170 8.81 17.09 10.02
C LEU A 170 8.37 15.84 9.28
N MET A 171 9.16 14.78 9.28
CA MET A 171 8.78 13.52 8.65
C MET A 171 8.51 12.45 9.71
N LEU A 172 7.30 11.89 9.66
CA LEU A 172 6.86 10.77 10.47
C LEU A 172 7.14 9.47 9.70
N VAL A 173 7.71 8.50 10.40
CA VAL A 173 8.06 7.18 9.87
C VAL A 173 7.74 6.15 10.94
N ASP A 174 7.20 5.01 10.54
CA ASP A 174 6.92 3.91 11.45
C ASP A 174 8.22 3.36 12.07
N ASN A 175 8.13 2.94 13.34
CA ASN A 175 9.23 2.28 14.03
C ASN A 175 9.35 0.83 13.51
N ALA A 176 10.35 0.59 12.66
CA ALA A 176 10.60 -0.68 11.98
C ALA A 176 11.41 -1.70 12.81
#